data_AF-A0A0D3K0C7-F1
#
_entry.id   AF-A0A0D3K0C7-F1
#
_cell.length_a   1.000
_cell.length_b   1.000
_cell.length_c   1.000
_cell.angle_alpha   90.00
_cell.angle_beta   90.00
_cell.angle_gamma   90.00
#
_symmetry.space_group_name_H-M   'P 1'
#
loop_
_entity.id
_entity.type
_entity.pdbx_description
1 polymer ?
#
loop_
_entity_poly.entity_id
_entity_poly.type
_entity_poly.pdbx_seq_one_letter_code
_entity_poly.pdbx_strand_id
1 'polypeptide(L)'
;MPSPDAAARHTGAGVARRQAHHERMRDERAREAAAGNAELPPEDDAVEMASAAQLLDSVAEAGPNYTLLRSKEKNSAQLLVFRANTSTPPDRKNPTENKNKMEKQ
;
A
#
# COMPACT_ATOMS: atom_id res chain seq x y z
N MET A 1 61.43 9.11 15.96
CA MET A 1 60.14 8.50 15.57
C MET A 1 59.25 8.45 16.81
N PRO A 2 58.09 9.12 16.88
CA PRO A 2 57.20 8.97 18.02
C PRO A 2 56.48 7.61 17.98
N SER A 3 56.26 7.02 19.16
CA SER A 3 55.67 5.68 19.36
C SER A 3 54.20 5.65 18.91
N PRO A 4 53.79 4.68 18.07
CA PRO A 4 52.39 4.50 17.72
C PRO A 4 51.75 3.60 18.76
N ASP A 5 51.27 4.15 19.87
CA ASP A 5 50.02 3.71 20.51
C ASP A 5 49.79 4.51 21.80
N ALA A 6 49.20 5.69 21.62
CA ALA A 6 48.23 6.16 22.58
C ALA A 6 46.98 6.41 21.74
N ALA A 7 46.26 5.35 21.35
CA ALA A 7 44.96 5.47 20.72
C ALA A 7 44.14 6.51 21.49
N ALA A 8 43.86 7.64 20.85
CA ALA A 8 43.09 8.72 21.44
C ALA A 8 41.75 8.15 21.89
N ARG A 9 41.62 7.90 23.20
CA ARG A 9 40.40 7.39 23.81
C ARG A 9 39.37 8.50 23.73
N HIS A 10 38.59 8.46 22.67
CA HIS A 10 37.48 9.36 22.46
C HIS A 10 36.40 8.98 23.47
N THR A 11 36.33 9.75 24.55
CA THR A 11 35.33 9.63 25.61
C THR A 11 34.36 10.80 25.51
N GLY A 12 33.06 10.54 25.61
CA GLY A 12 32.06 11.60 25.62
C GLY A 12 30.65 11.10 25.32
N ALA A 13 29.65 11.94 25.59
CA ALA A 13 28.24 11.58 25.43
C ALA A 13 27.88 11.08 24.02
N GLY A 14 28.59 11.54 22.98
CA GLY A 14 28.40 11.04 21.61
C GLY A 14 28.80 9.58 21.41
N VAL A 15 29.79 9.09 22.18
CA VAL A 15 30.27 7.71 22.11
C VAL A 15 29.30 6.77 22.83
N ALA A 16 28.80 7.17 24.00
CA ALA A 16 27.74 6.46 24.70
C ALA A 16 26.45 6.35 23.87
N ARG A 17 26.05 7.44 23.18
CA ARG A 17 24.90 7.42 22.26
C ARG A 17 25.10 6.45 21.09
N ARG A 18 26.32 6.38 20.54
CA ARG A 18 26.66 5.45 19.45
C ARG A 18 26.64 4.00 19.93
N GLN A 19 27.19 3.71 21.10
CA GLN A 19 27.15 2.37 21.70
C GLN A 19 25.71 1.92 21.97
N ALA A 20 24.90 2.75 22.64
CA ALA A 20 23.50 2.45 22.88
C ALA A 20 22.68 2.25 21.59
N HIS A 21 23.03 2.95 20.51
CA HIS A 21 22.42 2.70 19.20
C HIS A 21 22.79 1.32 18.64
N HIS A 22 24.07 0.94 18.71
CA HIS A 22 24.51 -0.37 18.24
C HIS A 22 23.92 -1.52 19.05
N GLU A 23 23.71 -1.35 20.36
CA GLU A 23 23.02 -2.31 21.22
C GLU A 23 21.56 -2.49 20.78
N ARG A 24 20.81 -1.39 20.57
CA ARG A 24 19.43 -1.46 20.04
C ARG A 24 19.34 -2.21 18.71
N MET A 25 20.28 -2.00 17.79
CA MET A 25 20.30 -2.71 16.51
C MET A 25 20.55 -4.21 16.66
N ARG A 26 21.35 -4.62 17.67
CA ARG A 26 21.55 -6.05 17.95
C ARG A 26 20.31 -6.68 18.55
N ASP A 27 19.66 -6.00 19.48
CA ASP A 27 18.44 -6.49 20.13
C ASP A 27 17.30 -6.60 19.13
N GLU A 28 17.13 -5.63 18.24
CA GLU A 28 16.14 -5.66 17.16
C GLU A 28 16.39 -6.86 16.23
N ARG A 29 17.64 -7.04 15.78
CA ARG A 29 18.01 -8.17 14.94
C ARG A 29 17.80 -9.52 15.65
N ALA A 30 18.03 -9.60 16.95
CA ALA A 30 17.77 -10.80 17.74
C ALA A 30 16.27 -11.09 17.86
N ARG A 31 15.44 -10.06 17.97
CA ARG A 31 13.97 -10.19 17.97
C ARG A 31 13.43 -10.58 16.61
N GLU A 32 13.92 -9.97 15.53
CA GLU A 32 13.57 -10.35 14.15
C GLU A 32 13.97 -11.79 13.85
N ALA A 33 15.17 -12.21 14.26
CA ALA A 33 15.62 -13.59 14.11
C ALA A 33 14.78 -14.57 14.95
N ALA A 34 14.31 -14.16 16.13
CA ALA A 34 13.41 -14.96 16.97
C ALA A 34 11.97 -14.99 16.44
N ALA A 35 11.54 -13.97 15.69
CA ALA A 35 10.28 -13.92 14.98
C ALA A 35 10.31 -14.69 13.63
N GLY A 36 11.48 -15.16 13.22
CA GLY A 36 11.67 -15.90 11.98
C GLY A 36 11.12 -17.32 12.03
N ASN A 37 9.83 -17.48 11.69
CA ASN A 37 9.24 -18.52 10.82
C ASN A 37 7.71 -18.53 10.96
N ALA A 38 7.05 -17.39 10.78
CA ALA A 38 5.68 -17.43 10.30
C ALA A 38 5.79 -17.53 8.78
N GLU A 39 5.68 -18.75 8.25
CA GLU A 39 5.49 -18.97 6.83
C GLU A 39 4.31 -18.10 6.41
N LEU A 40 4.59 -17.07 5.61
CA LEU A 40 3.54 -16.30 4.98
C LEU A 40 2.69 -17.31 4.21
N PRO A 41 1.35 -17.24 4.27
CA PRO A 41 0.55 -17.99 3.32
C PRO A 41 1.10 -17.67 1.93
N PRO A 42 1.16 -18.64 1.01
CA PRO A 42 1.56 -18.35 -0.34
C PRO A 42 0.73 -17.15 -0.79
N GLU A 43 1.40 -16.08 -1.19
CA GLU A 43 0.72 -15.01 -1.89
C GLU A 43 0.07 -15.71 -3.09
N ASP A 44 -1.27 -15.72 -3.14
CA ASP A 44 -1.99 -16.09 -4.35
C ASP A 44 -1.75 -14.97 -5.37
N ASP A 45 -0.49 -14.86 -5.83
CA ASP A 45 0.03 -13.95 -6.86
C ASP A 45 -0.42 -14.44 -8.25
N ALA A 46 -1.63 -14.99 -8.33
CA ALA A 46 -2.29 -15.30 -9.59
C ALA A 46 -2.68 -13.97 -10.24
N VAL A 47 -1.68 -13.31 -10.84
CA VAL A 47 -1.92 -12.22 -11.77
C VAL A 47 -2.62 -12.84 -12.97
N GLU A 48 -3.91 -12.56 -13.10
CA GLU A 48 -4.69 -12.94 -14.26
C GLU A 48 -4.02 -12.33 -15.51
N MET A 49 -3.47 -13.20 -16.36
CA MET A 49 -2.76 -12.78 -17.56
C MET A 49 -3.77 -12.35 -18.63
N ALA A 50 -4.15 -11.08 -18.60
CA ALA A 50 -4.98 -10.48 -19.64
C ALA A 50 -4.11 -10.14 -20.86
N SER A 51 -4.55 -10.56 -22.05
CA SER A 51 -3.94 -10.12 -23.30
C SER A 51 -4.23 -8.63 -23.55
N ALA A 52 -3.27 -7.91 -24.12
CA ALA A 52 -3.47 -6.51 -24.53
C ALA A 52 -4.69 -6.36 -25.47
N ALA A 53 -4.94 -7.36 -26.33
CA ALA A 53 -6.12 -7.38 -27.20
C ALA A 53 -7.43 -7.42 -26.39
N GLN A 54 -7.51 -8.28 -25.37
CA GLN A 54 -8.69 -8.40 -24.51
C GLN A 54 -8.98 -7.12 -23.73
N LEU A 55 -7.94 -6.42 -23.28
CA LEU A 55 -8.09 -5.13 -22.61
C LEU A 55 -8.59 -4.04 -23.58
N LEU A 56 -8.08 -4.01 -24.81
CA LEU A 56 -8.51 -3.05 -25.84
C LEU A 56 -9.96 -3.31 -26.29
N ASP A 57 -10.35 -4.56 -26.45
CA ASP A 57 -11.73 -4.95 -26.78
C ASP A 57 -12.69 -4.53 -25.65
N SER A 58 -12.29 -4.74 -24.39
CA SER A 58 -13.07 -4.31 -23.22
C SER A 58 -13.26 -2.79 -23.16
N VAL A 59 -12.22 -2.01 -23.49
CA VAL A 59 -12.31 -0.54 -23.57
C VAL A 59 -13.18 -0.10 -24.76
N ALA A 60 -13.14 -0.83 -25.87
CA ALA A 60 -14.01 -0.55 -27.01
C ALA A 60 -15.49 -0.79 -26.68
N GLU A 61 -15.81 -1.82 -25.88
CA GLU A 61 -17.17 -2.12 -25.40
C GLU A 61 -17.64 -1.15 -24.31
N ALA A 62 -16.81 -0.88 -23.29
CA ALA A 62 -17.17 0.00 -22.16
C ALA A 62 -17.14 1.49 -22.51
N GLY A 63 -16.42 1.86 -23.57
CA GLY A 63 -16.16 3.24 -23.96
C GLY A 63 -15.09 3.92 -23.08
N PRO A 64 -14.69 5.16 -23.43
CA PRO A 64 -13.67 5.89 -22.70
C PRO A 64 -14.12 6.19 -21.26
N ASN A 65 -13.22 5.98 -20.29
CA ASN A 65 -13.48 6.31 -18.89
C ASN A 65 -13.34 7.82 -18.58
N TYR A 66 -13.53 8.66 -19.59
CA TYR A 66 -13.50 10.11 -19.43
C TYR A 66 -14.55 10.74 -20.33
N THR A 67 -15.05 11.89 -19.91
CA THR A 67 -15.93 12.72 -20.72
C THR A 67 -15.19 13.97 -21.17
N LEU A 68 -15.41 14.37 -22.43
CA LEU A 68 -14.91 15.63 -22.97
C LEU A 68 -15.87 16.75 -22.57
N LEU A 69 -15.40 17.69 -21.75
CA LEU A 69 -16.16 18.91 -21.51
C LEU A 69 -15.99 19.86 -22.69
N ARG A 70 -17.13 20.26 -23.29
CA ARG A 70 -17.15 21.25 -24.36
C ARG A 70 -16.84 22.62 -23.76
N SER A 71 -15.60 23.10 -23.92
CA SER A 71 -15.27 24.48 -23.57
C SER A 71 -16.04 25.43 -24.49
N LYS A 72 -16.61 26.51 -23.94
CA LYS A 72 -17.24 27.58 -24.74
C LYS A 72 -16.22 28.38 -25.54
N GLU A 73 -14.95 28.26 -25.22
CA GLU A 73 -13.87 28.95 -25.89
C GLU A 73 -13.03 27.94 -26.66
N LYS A 74 -13.14 28.03 -27.99
CA LYS A 74 -12.27 27.37 -28.94
C LYS A 74 -10.89 27.99 -28.78
N ASN A 75 -10.04 27.43 -27.91
CA ASN A 75 -8.60 27.33 -28.10
C ASN A 75 -7.95 26.54 -26.93
N SER A 76 -7.51 25.34 -27.30
CA SER A 76 -6.31 24.60 -26.84
C SER A 76 -6.23 23.82 -25.53
N ALA A 77 -7.30 23.58 -24.76
CA ALA A 77 -7.31 22.44 -23.84
C ALA A 77 -8.72 21.86 -23.65
N GLN A 78 -8.96 20.65 -24.16
CA GLN A 78 -10.16 19.89 -23.82
C GLN A 78 -9.97 19.36 -22.39
N LEU A 79 -10.80 19.79 -21.46
CA LEU A 79 -10.76 19.31 -20.08
C LEU A 79 -11.33 17.89 -20.03
N LEU A 80 -10.47 16.91 -19.77
CA LEU A 80 -10.83 15.51 -19.57
C LEU A 80 -11.25 15.30 -18.12
N VAL A 81 -12.47 14.79 -17.91
CA VAL A 81 -12.94 14.40 -16.57
C VAL A 81 -13.05 12.88 -16.53
N PHE A 82 -12.26 12.23 -15.67
CA PHE A 82 -12.27 10.79 -15.50
C PHE A 82 -13.46 10.34 -14.65
N ARG A 83 -14.19 9.32 -15.11
CA ARG A 83 -15.22 8.64 -14.32
C ARG A 83 -14.53 7.59 -13.43
N ALA A 84 -14.96 7.43 -12.20
CA ALA A 84 -14.44 6.37 -11.34
C ALA A 84 -14.99 5.02 -11.85
N ASN A 85 -14.13 4.02 -12.05
CA ASN A 85 -14.56 2.64 -12.26
C ASN A 85 -14.99 2.08 -10.90
N THR A 86 -16.16 2.47 -10.42
CA THR A 86 -16.79 1.80 -9.29
C THR A 86 -17.37 0.50 -9.83
N SER A 87 -16.66 -0.61 -9.65
CA SER A 87 -17.32 -1.92 -9.65
C SER A 87 -18.55 -1.78 -8.75
N THR A 88 -19.71 -2.13 -9.27
CA THR A 88 -21.03 -2.08 -8.61
C THR A 88 -20.90 -2.24 -7.09
N PRO A 89 -21.37 -1.26 -6.28
CA PRO A 89 -21.33 -1.43 -4.83
C PRO A 89 -22.16 -2.66 -4.47
N PRO A 90 -21.71 -3.52 -3.52
CA PRO A 90 -22.54 -4.62 -3.07
C PRO A 90 -23.83 -4.04 -2.50
N ASP A 91 -24.97 -4.57 -2.95
CA ASP A 91 -26.29 -4.30 -2.40
C ASP A 91 -26.23 -4.38 -0.88
N ARG A 92 -26.14 -3.21 -0.23
CA ARG A 92 -26.31 -3.11 1.22
C ARG A 92 -27.80 -3.31 1.48
N LYS A 93 -28.21 -4.57 1.63
CA LYS A 93 -29.52 -4.87 2.22
C LYS A 93 -29.56 -4.20 3.58
N ASN A 94 -30.49 -3.27 3.75
CA ASN A 94 -30.68 -2.52 4.99
C ASN A 94 -30.91 -3.49 6.17
N PRO A 95 -30.17 -3.39 7.29
CA PRO A 95 -30.30 -4.32 8.42
C PRO A 95 -31.51 -4.06 9.32
N THR A 96 -32.52 -3.31 8.87
CA THR A 96 -33.64 -2.89 9.73
C THR A 96 -34.89 -3.77 9.63
N GLU A 97 -34.92 -4.81 8.79
CA GLU A 97 -36.14 -5.63 8.61
C GLU A 97 -36.21 -6.92 9.44
N ASN A 98 -35.29 -7.17 10.38
CA ASN A 98 -35.29 -8.41 11.17
C ASN A 98 -35.42 -8.19 12.69
N LYS A 99 -36.29 -7.26 13.11
CA LYS A 99 -36.70 -7.11 14.52
C LYS A 99 -38.13 -7.54 14.84
N ASN A 100 -38.96 -7.90 13.85
CA ASN A 100 -40.37 -8.24 14.08
C ASN A 100 -40.74 -9.73 13.95
N LYS A 101 -39.78 -10.65 14.18
CA LYS A 101 -40.07 -12.10 14.14
C LYS A 101 -39.72 -12.90 15.41
N MET A 102 -39.40 -12.24 16.52
CA MET A 102 -39.15 -12.91 17.81
C MET A 102 -40.04 -12.40 18.96
N GLU A 103 -41.27 -11.97 18.66
CA GLU A 103 -42.31 -11.77 19.67
C GLU A 103 -43.62 -12.41 19.21
N LYS A 104 -43.64 -13.75 19.22
CA LYS A 104 -44.83 -14.59 19.37
C LYS A 104 -44.40 -16.06 19.41
N GLN A 105 -44.00 -16.50 20.59
CA GLN A 105 -44.25 -17.86 21.09
C GLN A 105 -44.63 -17.76 22.55
#